data_AF-A0A7T8KAK2-F1
#
_entry.id   AF-A0A7T8KAK2-F1
#
_cell.length_a   1.000
_cell.length_b   1.000
_cell.length_c   1.000
_cell.angle_alpha   90.00
_cell.angle_beta   90.00
_cell.angle_gamma   90.00
#
_symmetry.space_group_name_H-M   'P 1'
#
loop_
_entity.id
_entity.type
_entity.pdbx_description
1 polymer ?
#
loop_
_entity_poly.entity_id
_entity_poly.type
_entity_poly.pdbx_seq_one_letter_code
_entity_poly.pdbx_strand_id
1 'polypeptide(L)'
;VFMEEVAQQSMLQTVRSFLQLYTSMSLEKLAEFMNTTVDDLEQKLLCFKHKMMNVVCKKGNSGLDGEFQSESEVDFFIDLGMIHIADTKVDARYGEYFINQIHKFNEMHRTIKSINI
;
A
#
# COMPACT_ATOMS: atom_id res chain seq x y z
N VAL A 1 11.85 14.83 21.85
CA VAL A 1 11.79 15.19 20.41
C VAL A 1 12.08 13.99 19.52
N PHE A 2 13.32 13.62 19.18
CA PHE A 2 13.57 12.47 18.26
C PHE A 2 13.04 11.12 18.80
N MET A 3 13.38 10.78 20.04
CA MET A 3 12.92 9.52 20.66
C MET A 3 11.40 9.44 20.79
N GLU A 4 10.72 10.59 20.82
CA GLU A 4 9.27 10.68 20.91
C GLU A 4 8.61 10.37 19.56
N GLU A 5 9.20 10.84 18.44
CA GLU A 5 8.80 10.40 17.10
C GLU A 5 9.05 8.92 16.86
N VAL A 6 10.18 8.39 17.33
CA VAL A 6 10.49 6.96 17.23
C VAL A 6 9.45 6.13 18.00
N ALA A 7 9.07 6.57 19.21
CA ALA A 7 8.02 5.91 19.99
C ALA A 7 6.66 5.96 19.28
N GLN A 8 6.31 7.10 18.67
CA GLN A 8 5.09 7.22 17.86
C GLN A 8 5.12 6.28 16.65
N GLN A 9 6.23 6.16 15.93
CA GLN A 9 6.34 5.27 14.77
C GLN A 9 6.24 3.78 15.14
N SER A 10 6.75 3.38 16.31
CA SER A 10 6.63 2.00 16.79
C SER A 10 5.17 1.56 16.89
N MET A 11 4.29 2.39 17.46
CA MET A 11 2.86 2.07 17.54
C MET A 11 2.20 1.94 16.15
N LEU A 12 2.63 2.75 15.17
CA LEU A 12 2.10 2.71 13.81
C LEU A 12 2.45 1.40 13.09
N GLN A 13 3.63 0.83 13.34
CA GLN A 13 4.00 -0.47 12.78
C GLN A 13 3.12 -1.62 13.30
N THR A 14 2.74 -1.56 14.58
CA THR A 14 1.83 -2.54 15.17
C THR A 14 0.45 -2.48 14.50
N VAL A 15 -0.12 -1.29 14.34
CA VAL A 15 -1.40 -1.09 13.64
C VAL A 15 -1.33 -1.63 12.21
N ARG A 16 -0.28 -1.26 11.47
CA ARG A 16 -0.08 -1.71 10.09
C ARG A 16 -0.03 -3.23 9.99
N SER A 17 0.67 -3.90 10.91
CA SER A 17 0.78 -5.36 10.92
C SER A 17 -0.58 -6.04 11.11
N PHE A 18 -1.45 -5.47 11.95
CA PHE A 18 -2.82 -5.97 12.07
C PHE A 18 -3.61 -5.71 10.79
N LEU A 19 -3.58 -4.49 10.25
CA LEU A 19 -4.34 -4.16 9.03
C LEU A 19 -3.96 -5.03 7.83
N GLN A 20 -2.69 -5.41 7.69
CA GLN A 20 -2.22 -6.30 6.61
C GLN A 20 -2.86 -7.71 6.63
N LEU A 21 -3.39 -8.17 7.77
CA LEU A 21 -3.95 -9.51 7.91
C LEU A 21 -5.46 -9.59 7.66
N TYR A 22 -6.14 -8.45 7.56
CA TYR A 22 -7.60 -8.39 7.45
C TYR A 22 -8.04 -7.57 6.23
N THR A 23 -9.18 -7.95 5.65
CA THR A 23 -9.84 -7.15 4.59
C THR A 23 -10.83 -6.14 5.16
N SER A 24 -11.46 -6.49 6.29
CA SER A 24 -12.30 -5.58 7.08
C SER A 24 -12.33 -6.02 8.55
N MET A 25 -12.48 -5.07 9.47
CA MET A 25 -12.56 -5.31 10.91
C MET A 25 -13.43 -4.24 11.58
N SER A 26 -14.13 -4.57 12.68
CA SER A 26 -14.79 -3.53 13.49
C SER A 26 -13.76 -2.75 14.32
N LEU A 27 -13.98 -1.45 14.50
CA LEU A 27 -13.10 -0.60 15.33
C LEU A 27 -12.99 -1.12 16.77
N GLU A 28 -14.08 -1.64 17.33
CA GLU A 28 -14.11 -2.22 18.67
C GLU A 28 -13.10 -3.37 18.84
N LYS A 29 -13.01 -4.27 17.86
CA LYS A 29 -12.06 -5.40 17.90
C LYS A 29 -10.62 -4.93 17.78
N LEU A 30 -10.37 -3.95 16.92
CA LEU A 30 -9.03 -3.38 16.80
C LEU A 30 -8.62 -2.64 18.08
N ALA A 31 -9.56 -1.94 18.71
CA ALA A 31 -9.36 -1.26 19.99
C ALA A 31 -9.04 -2.25 21.12
N GLU A 32 -9.75 -3.39 21.16
CA GLU A 32 -9.47 -4.49 22.07
C GLU A 32 -8.06 -5.07 21.86
N PHE A 33 -7.65 -5.35 20.60
CA PHE A 33 -6.30 -5.83 20.30
C PHE A 33 -5.20 -4.84 20.69
N MET A 34 -5.48 -3.56 20.61
CA MET A 34 -4.54 -2.50 20.96
C MET A 34 -4.62 -2.07 22.44
N ASN A 35 -5.52 -2.65 23.24
CA ASN A 35 -5.80 -2.24 24.62
C ASN A 35 -6.03 -0.72 24.75
N THR A 36 -6.83 -0.16 23.84
CA THR A 36 -7.09 1.28 23.72
C THR A 36 -8.59 1.53 23.55
N THR A 37 -9.05 2.77 23.78
CA THR A 37 -10.45 3.14 23.51
C THR A 37 -10.68 3.37 22.01
N VAL A 38 -11.92 3.26 21.55
CA VAL A 38 -12.27 3.49 20.14
C VAL A 38 -11.92 4.92 19.72
N ASP A 39 -12.22 5.91 20.55
CA ASP A 39 -11.91 7.34 20.27
C ASP A 39 -10.40 7.58 20.09
N ASP A 40 -9.57 7.00 20.96
CA ASP A 40 -8.12 7.08 20.86
C ASP A 40 -7.60 6.40 19.60
N LEU A 41 -8.22 5.27 19.23
CA LEU A 41 -7.87 4.53 18.02
C LEU A 41 -8.19 5.34 16.76
N GLU A 42 -9.36 5.98 16.70
CA GLU A 42 -9.74 6.83 15.58
C GLU A 42 -8.76 8.00 15.39
N GLN A 43 -8.37 8.66 16.48
CA GLN A 43 -7.36 9.72 16.43
C GLN A 43 -6.01 9.19 15.93
N LYS A 44 -5.58 8.02 16.42
CA LYS A 44 -4.33 7.38 15.99
C LYS A 44 -4.38 6.97 14.51
N LEU A 45 -5.50 6.46 14.02
CA LEU A 45 -5.70 6.10 12.61
C LEU A 45 -5.68 7.32 11.70
N LEU A 46 -6.24 8.45 12.14
CA LEU A 46 -6.16 9.71 11.40
C LEU A 46 -4.71 10.21 11.30
N CYS A 47 -3.97 10.18 12.41
CA CYS A 47 -2.55 10.51 12.43
C CYS A 47 -1.73 9.56 11.54
N PHE A 48 -2.07 8.26 11.52
CA PHE A 48 -1.45 7.26 10.66
C PHE A 48 -1.65 7.61 9.19
N LYS A 49 -2.88 7.89 8.77
CA LYS A 49 -3.20 8.28 7.38
C LYS A 49 -2.41 9.52 6.94
N HIS A 50 -2.29 10.52 7.82
CA HIS A 50 -1.50 11.71 7.54
C HIS A 50 0.01 11.41 7.43
N LYS A 51 0.58 10.65 8.39
CA LYS A 51 2.01 10.33 8.42
C LYS A 51 2.46 9.39 7.28
N MET A 52 1.53 8.65 6.68
CA MET A 52 1.82 7.76 5.54
C MET A 52 1.84 8.48 4.19
N MET A 53 1.31 9.70 4.12
CA MET A 53 1.34 10.50 2.91
C MET A 53 2.62 11.32 2.88
N ASN A 54 3.43 11.12 1.84
CA ASN A 54 4.61 11.92 1.59
C ASN A 54 4.44 12.70 0.29
N VAL A 55 5.04 13.88 0.21
CA VAL A 55 5.07 14.67 -1.02
C VAL A 55 6.20 14.10 -1.88
N VAL A 56 5.84 13.41 -2.96
CA VAL A 56 6.81 12.80 -3.86
C VAL A 56 6.93 13.64 -5.12
N CYS A 57 8.15 13.96 -5.51
CA CYS A 57 8.44 14.67 -6.75
C CYS A 57 8.38 13.68 -7.92
N LYS A 58 7.40 13.82 -8.80
CA LYS A 58 7.32 13.00 -10.02
C LYS A 58 8.35 13.48 -11.05
N LYS A 59 8.77 12.58 -11.96
CA LYS A 59 9.62 12.91 -13.11
C LYS A 59 8.92 13.94 -14.01
N GLY A 60 9.19 15.22 -13.76
CA GLY A 60 8.78 16.38 -14.55
C GLY A 60 9.81 17.50 -14.36
N ASN A 61 9.88 18.43 -15.32
CA ASN A 61 10.94 19.47 -15.37
C ASN A 61 10.93 20.47 -14.21
N SER A 62 9.94 20.43 -13.31
CA SER A 62 9.80 21.35 -12.19
C SER A 62 9.83 20.60 -10.86
N GLY A 63 10.98 20.66 -10.17
CA GLY A 63 11.17 20.07 -8.84
C GLY A 63 10.39 20.73 -7.70
N LEU A 64 9.44 21.62 -8.02
CA LEU A 64 8.58 22.33 -7.08
C LEU A 64 7.15 21.78 -7.06
N ASP A 65 6.77 20.95 -8.02
CA ASP A 65 5.48 20.25 -8.04
C ASP A 65 5.66 18.87 -7.40
N GLY A 66 4.94 18.64 -6.30
CA GLY A 66 4.89 17.37 -5.61
C GLY A 66 3.44 16.97 -5.39
N GLU A 67 3.10 15.73 -5.69
CA GLU A 67 1.80 15.16 -5.35
C GLU A 67 1.94 14.35 -4.06
N PHE A 68 0.92 14.37 -3.22
CA PHE A 68 0.87 13.47 -2.09
C PHE A 68 0.73 12.04 -2.60
N GLN A 69 1.70 11.19 -2.25
CA GLN A 69 1.68 9.78 -2.55
C GLN A 69 1.86 9.00 -1.24
N SER A 70 1.02 7.99 -1.05
CA SER A 70 1.24 6.99 -0.01
C SER A 70 2.19 5.94 -0.55
N GLU A 71 3.30 5.70 0.16
CA GLU A 71 4.21 4.58 -0.13
C GLU A 71 3.80 3.29 0.58
N SER A 72 2.73 3.31 1.38
CA SER A 72 2.24 2.11 2.02
C SER A 72 1.63 1.15 1.02
N GLU A 73 1.82 -0.14 1.28
CA GLU A 73 1.18 -1.25 0.56
C GLU A 73 -0.30 -1.42 0.94
N VAL A 74 -0.74 -0.71 1.98
CA VAL A 74 -2.10 -0.81 2.52
C VAL A 74 -2.67 0.59 2.72
N ASP A 75 -3.89 0.79 2.21
CA ASP A 75 -4.77 1.94 2.49
C ASP A 75 -6.03 1.45 3.19
N PHE A 76 -6.76 2.37 3.84
CA PHE A 76 -7.99 2.03 4.53
C PHE A 76 -8.95 3.22 4.59
N PHE A 77 -10.22 2.87 4.77
CA PHE A 77 -11.29 3.81 5.09
C PHE A 77 -12.16 3.26 6.21
N ILE A 78 -12.85 4.16 6.92
CA ILE A 78 -13.74 3.81 8.01
C ILE A 78 -15.16 4.07 7.54
N ASP A 79 -16.04 3.06 7.63
CA ASP A 79 -17.46 3.15 7.31
C ASP A 79 -18.28 2.53 8.44
N LEU A 80 -19.25 3.29 8.98
CA LEU A 80 -20.17 2.85 10.04
C LEU A 80 -19.50 2.07 11.20
N GLY A 81 -18.30 2.48 11.62
CA GLY A 81 -17.55 1.81 12.71
C GLY A 81 -16.74 0.58 12.29
N MET A 82 -16.66 0.29 10.99
CA MET A 82 -15.83 -0.75 10.40
C MET A 82 -14.68 -0.13 9.61
N ILE A 83 -13.47 -0.64 9.84
CA ILE A 83 -12.32 -0.33 9.00
C ILE A 83 -12.29 -1.29 7.82
N HIS A 84 -12.26 -0.74 6.61
CA HIS A 84 -12.09 -1.45 5.36
C HIS A 84 -10.67 -1.24 4.87
N ILE A 85 -9.96 -2.35 4.66
CA ILE A 85 -8.57 -2.34 4.26
C ILE A 85 -8.50 -2.65 2.76
N ALA A 86 -7.81 -1.80 2.01
CA ALA A 86 -7.53 -1.94 0.60
C ALA A 86 -6.03 -2.13 0.38
N ASP A 87 -5.67 -3.13 -0.42
CA ASP A 87 -4.30 -3.31 -0.88
C ASP A 87 -4.02 -2.24 -1.96
N THR A 88 -3.02 -1.39 -1.72
CA THR A 88 -2.56 -0.37 -2.67
C THR A 88 -1.38 -0.83 -3.49
N LYS A 89 -0.85 -2.03 -3.22
CA LYS A 89 0.12 -2.66 -4.09
C LYS A 89 -0.57 -2.89 -5.43
N VAL A 90 -0.19 -2.07 -6.40
CA VAL A 90 -0.51 -2.32 -7.79
C VAL A 90 0.24 -3.60 -8.13
N ASP A 91 -0.47 -4.72 -8.12
CA ASP A 91 0.09 -5.97 -8.57
C ASP A 91 0.65 -5.69 -9.96
N ALA A 92 1.95 -5.96 -10.16
CA ALA A 92 2.55 -5.81 -11.47
C ALA A 92 1.61 -6.53 -12.44
N ARG A 93 1.34 -5.96 -13.62
CA ARG A 93 0.47 -6.58 -14.62
C ARG A 93 1.16 -7.85 -15.15
N TYR A 94 1.32 -8.86 -14.31
CA TYR A 94 1.96 -10.13 -14.57
C TYR A 94 1.24 -10.79 -15.74
N GLY A 95 -0.08 -10.67 -15.81
CA GLY A 95 -0.85 -11.08 -16.98
C GLY A 95 -0.34 -10.43 -18.27
N GLU A 96 -0.25 -9.11 -18.33
CA GLU A 96 0.21 -8.39 -19.53
C GLU A 96 1.68 -8.67 -19.86
N TYR A 97 2.55 -8.71 -18.84
CA TYR A 97 3.96 -9.07 -18.99
C TYR A 97 4.13 -10.50 -19.51
N PHE A 98 3.38 -11.46 -18.95
CA PHE A 98 3.42 -12.87 -19.32
C PHE A 98 2.88 -13.10 -20.73
N ILE A 99 1.76 -12.45 -21.09
CA ILE A 99 1.21 -12.47 -22.45
C ILE A 99 2.22 -11.92 -23.45
N ASN A 100 2.85 -10.78 -23.14
CA ASN A 100 3.88 -10.18 -23.99
C ASN A 100 5.10 -11.10 -24.14
N GLN A 101 5.47 -11.83 -23.08
CA GLN A 101 6.57 -12.77 -23.14
C GLN A 101 6.25 -14.00 -24.00
N ILE A 102 5.01 -14.51 -23.93
CA ILE A 102 4.53 -15.59 -24.82
C ILE A 102 4.55 -15.12 -26.28
N HIS A 103 4.11 -13.90 -26.57
CA HIS A 103 4.15 -13.35 -27.93
C HIS A 103 5.58 -13.29 -28.47
N LYS A 104 6.52 -12.73 -27.69
CA LYS A 104 7.94 -12.69 -28.05
C LYS A 104 8.52 -14.09 -28.28
N PHE A 105 8.14 -15.06 -27.43
CA PHE A 105 8.58 -16.44 -27.58
C PHE A 105 8.07 -17.09 -28.88
N ASN A 106 6.79 -16.91 -29.20
CA ASN A 106 6.20 -17.43 -30.43
C ASN A 106 6.83 -16.80 -31.68
N GLU A 107 7.13 -15.51 -31.63
CA GLU A 107 7.82 -14.79 -32.70
C GLU A 107 9.24 -15.36 -32.92
N MET A 108 10.02 -15.51 -31.85
CA MET A 108 11.35 -16.15 -31.93
C MET A 108 11.26 -17.58 -32.48
N HIS A 109 10.28 -18.36 -32.05
CA HIS A 109 10.07 -19.72 -32.53
C HIS A 109 9.73 -19.77 -34.03
N ARG A 110 8.92 -18.83 -34.54
CA ARG A 110 8.64 -18.69 -35.98
C ARG A 110 9.91 -18.32 -36.75
N THR A 111 10.70 -17.39 -36.24
CA THR A 111 11.96 -16.98 -36.85
C THR A 111 12.95 -18.16 -36.92
N ILE A 112 13.10 -18.93 -35.85
CA ILE A 112 13.96 -20.12 -35.85
C ILE A 112 13.46 -21.17 -36.85
N LYS A 113 12.15 -21.43 -36.92
CA LYS A 113 11.56 -22.33 -37.93
C LYS A 113 11.75 -21.85 -39.37
N SER A 114 11.85 -20.53 -39.59
CA SER A 114 12.11 -19.98 -40.93
C SER A 114 13.59 -20.06 -41.33
N ILE A 115 14.50 -20.15 -40.34
CA ILE A 115 15.96 -20.23 -40.56
C ILE A 115 16.41 -21.69 -40.72
N ASN A 116 15.78 -22.63 -40.01
CA ASN A 116 15.96 -24.06 -40.26
C ASN A 116 15.12 -24.49 -41.47
N ILE A 117 15.80 -24.69 -42.61
CA ILE A 117 15.36 -25.62 -43.67
C ILE A 117 15.26 -27.03 -43.08
#